data_AF-A0A927YCQ2-F1
#
_entry.id   AF-A0A927YCQ2-F1
#
_cell.length_a   1.000
_cell.length_b   1.000
_cell.length_c   1.000
_cell.angle_alpha   90.00
_cell.angle_beta   90.00
_cell.angle_gamma   90.00
#
_symmetry.space_group_name_H-M   'P 1'
#
loop_
_entity.id
_entity.type
_entity.pdbx_description
1 polymer ?
#
loop_
_entity_poly.entity_id
_entity_poly.type
_entity_poly.pdbx_seq_one_letter_code
_entity_poly.pdbx_strand_id
1 'polypeptide(L)'
;MRENRVINSLSTVLSLLIVIGVFTFAHVCGDMGGMAAPCHTTRSFAVVLASLTAVISLFFFFPVDKRITSVFVIARPILAFLIVLLPDVIAPVCKMHTMHCYVYTRPLLVIAGSILTALALYGLVSYIWKEREIKRGQEHEALL
;
A
#
# COMPACT_ATOMS: atom_id res chain seq x y z
N MET A 1 -6.71 18.06 -12.68
CA MET A 1 -5.49 17.99 -11.83
C MET A 1 -5.76 17.97 -10.32
N ARG A 2 -6.86 18.56 -9.81
CA ARG A 2 -7.17 18.63 -8.36
C ARG A 2 -7.54 17.27 -7.74
N GLU A 3 -8.21 16.40 -8.50
CA GLU A 3 -8.73 15.12 -8.02
C GLU A 3 -7.63 14.11 -7.63
N ASN A 4 -6.57 14.00 -8.45
CA ASN A 4 -5.42 13.15 -8.11
C ASN A 4 -4.66 13.63 -6.86
N ARG A 5 -4.66 14.93 -6.55
CA ARG A 5 -4.03 15.44 -5.31
C ARG A 5 -4.78 14.99 -4.07
N VAL A 6 -6.12 14.99 -4.10
CA VAL A 6 -6.92 14.55 -2.95
C VAL A 6 -6.72 13.06 -2.70
N ILE A 7 -6.70 12.25 -3.75
CA ILE A 7 -6.47 10.80 -3.67
C ILE A 7 -5.05 10.49 -3.17
N ASN A 8 -4.05 11.25 -3.63
CA ASN A 8 -2.67 11.04 -3.23
C ASN A 8 -2.41 11.54 -1.79
N SER A 9 -3.01 12.67 -1.38
CA SER A 9 -2.98 13.12 0.01
C SER A 9 -3.69 12.15 0.94
N LEU A 10 -4.88 11.65 0.57
CA LEU A 10 -5.62 10.67 1.36
C LEU A 10 -4.83 9.37 1.49
N SER A 11 -4.25 8.86 0.39
CA SER A 11 -3.37 7.69 0.43
C SER A 11 -2.17 7.90 1.35
N THR A 12 -1.55 9.09 1.31
CA THR A 12 -0.39 9.42 2.14
C THR A 12 -0.75 9.44 3.62
N VAL A 13 -1.87 10.07 3.98
CA VAL A 13 -2.37 10.09 5.36
C VAL A 13 -2.70 8.68 5.82
N LEU A 14 -3.38 7.88 4.98
CA LEU A 14 -3.69 6.48 5.31
C LEU A 14 -2.43 5.65 5.51
N SER A 15 -1.43 5.78 4.64
CA SER A 15 -0.15 5.09 4.78
C SER A 15 0.58 5.49 6.06
N LEU A 16 0.58 6.78 6.43
CA LEU A 16 1.14 7.25 7.69
C LEU A 16 0.40 6.65 8.89
N LEU A 17 -0.93 6.59 8.83
CA LEU A 17 -1.78 6.04 9.87
C LEU A 17 -1.54 4.53 10.06
N ILE A 18 -1.26 3.81 8.98
CA ILE A 18 -0.82 2.41 9.02
C ILE A 18 0.56 2.29 9.68
N VAL A 19 1.54 3.11 9.27
CA VAL A 19 2.89 3.06 9.86
C VAL A 19 2.84 3.32 11.37
N ILE A 20 2.11 4.36 11.77
CA ILE A 20 1.90 4.71 13.19
C ILE A 20 1.15 3.59 13.90
N GLY A 21 0.09 3.04 13.31
CA GLY A 21 -0.68 1.93 13.87
C GLY A 21 0.19 0.67 14.05
N VAL A 22 0.96 0.29 13.04
CA VAL A 22 1.88 -0.85 13.13
C VAL A 22 2.95 -0.60 14.21
N PHE A 23 3.52 0.61 14.29
CA PHE A 23 4.50 0.93 15.32
C PHE A 23 3.91 0.97 16.73
N THR A 24 2.66 1.41 16.88
CA THR A 24 1.97 1.58 18.16
C THR A 24 1.43 0.25 18.69
N PHE A 25 0.82 -0.57 17.83
CA PHE A 25 0.19 -1.84 18.22
C PHE A 25 1.13 -3.05 18.19
N ALA A 26 2.19 -3.02 17.36
CA ALA A 26 3.21 -4.05 17.37
C ALA A 26 4.36 -3.74 18.34
N HIS A 27 4.25 -2.67 19.14
CA HIS A 27 5.19 -2.39 20.22
C HIS A 27 5.17 -3.62 21.14
N VAL A 28 6.30 -4.33 21.19
CA VAL A 28 6.56 -5.43 22.14
C VAL A 28 5.81 -6.75 21.91
N CYS A 29 5.92 -7.38 20.74
CA CYS A 29 6.11 -8.83 20.77
C CYS A 29 7.58 -9.09 21.15
N GLY A 30 7.86 -8.99 22.46
CA GLY A 30 9.14 -9.40 23.01
C GLY A 30 9.31 -10.92 22.92
N ASP A 31 10.56 -11.37 22.94
CA ASP A 31 10.94 -12.78 22.96
C ASP A 31 10.19 -13.50 24.10
N MET A 32 9.14 -14.25 23.75
CA MET A 32 8.50 -15.15 24.71
C MET A 32 9.28 -16.46 24.68
N GLY A 33 10.45 -16.45 25.31
CA GLY A 33 11.19 -17.65 25.69
C GLY A 33 11.71 -18.48 24.52
N GLY A 34 12.60 -17.93 23.70
CA GLY A 34 13.49 -18.72 22.83
C GLY A 34 12.86 -19.37 21.60
N MET A 35 11.59 -19.09 21.32
CA MET A 35 10.95 -19.39 20.02
C MET A 35 10.88 -18.08 19.24
N ALA A 36 11.61 -17.99 18.12
CA ALA A 36 11.52 -16.86 17.20
C ALA A 36 10.06 -16.67 16.75
N ALA A 37 9.33 -15.76 17.40
CA ALA A 37 7.91 -15.62 17.17
C ALA A 37 7.69 -15.13 15.73
N PRO A 38 6.84 -15.79 14.92
CA PRO A 38 6.57 -15.38 13.54
C PRO A 38 6.11 -13.91 13.43
N CYS A 39 5.53 -13.37 14.51
CA CYS A 39 5.16 -11.97 14.66
C CYS A 39 6.30 -10.96 14.48
N HIS A 40 7.56 -11.29 14.84
CA HIS A 40 8.68 -10.36 14.67
C HIS A 40 8.98 -10.14 13.18
N THR A 41 8.90 -11.22 12.40
CA THR A 41 9.06 -11.20 10.96
C THR A 41 7.89 -10.48 10.30
N THR A 42 6.64 -10.76 10.72
CA THR A 42 5.45 -10.04 10.22
C THR A 42 5.55 -8.53 10.44
N ARG A 43 6.01 -8.09 11.61
CA ARG A 43 6.22 -6.67 11.90
C ARG A 43 7.21 -6.04 10.93
N SER A 44 8.35 -6.69 10.73
CA SER A 44 9.40 -6.17 9.84
C SER A 44 8.90 -6.04 8.40
N PHE A 45 8.23 -7.08 7.87
CA PHE A 45 7.64 -7.01 6.54
C PHE A 45 6.54 -5.96 6.42
N ALA A 46 5.67 -5.82 7.43
CA ALA A 46 4.60 -4.82 7.42
C ALA A 46 5.16 -3.40 7.38
N VAL A 47 6.19 -3.11 8.18
CA VAL A 47 6.86 -1.81 8.20
C VAL A 47 7.58 -1.55 6.88
N VAL A 48 8.30 -2.52 6.34
CA VAL A 48 9.01 -2.38 5.05
C VAL A 48 8.02 -2.11 3.91
N LEU A 49 6.91 -2.84 3.83
CA LEU A 49 5.92 -2.63 2.78
C LEU A 49 5.18 -1.30 2.94
N ALA A 50 4.74 -0.95 4.16
CA ALA A 50 4.05 0.31 4.41
C ALA A 50 4.95 1.52 4.14
N SER A 51 6.23 1.46 4.56
CA SER A 51 7.21 2.51 4.28
C SER A 51 7.51 2.62 2.79
N LEU A 52 7.66 1.50 2.07
CA LEU A 52 7.85 1.52 0.62
C LEU A 52 6.64 2.14 -0.10
N THR A 53 5.41 1.77 0.28
CA THR A 53 4.19 2.39 -0.26
C THR A 53 4.09 3.90 0.05
N ALA A 54 4.53 4.32 1.24
CA ALA A 54 4.56 5.73 1.63
C ALA A 54 5.57 6.53 0.78
N VAL A 55 6.80 5.99 0.61
CA VAL A 55 7.84 6.60 -0.23
C VAL A 55 7.34 6.76 -1.67
N ILE A 56 6.74 5.72 -2.24
CA ILE A 56 6.17 5.79 -3.59
C ILE A 56 5.11 6.89 -3.68
N SER A 57 4.20 6.97 -2.70
CA SER A 57 3.15 8.00 -2.68
C SER A 57 3.73 9.42 -2.58
N LEU A 58 4.85 9.59 -1.89
CA LEU A 58 5.58 10.85 -1.80
C LEU A 58 6.26 11.22 -3.13
N PHE A 59 6.78 10.23 -3.87
CA PHE A 59 7.35 10.49 -5.21
C PHE A 59 6.32 11.02 -6.21
N PHE A 60 5.03 10.66 -6.09
CA PHE A 60 3.96 11.24 -6.90
C PHE A 60 3.74 12.75 -6.66
N PHE A 61 4.26 13.32 -5.57
CA PHE A 61 4.21 14.77 -5.34
C PHE A 61 5.25 15.54 -6.16
N PHE A 62 6.34 14.89 -6.55
CA PHE A 62 7.39 15.50 -7.36
C PHE A 62 7.16 15.23 -8.85
N PRO A 63 7.48 16.18 -9.74
CA PRO A 63 7.42 15.96 -11.19
C PRO A 63 8.56 15.02 -11.60
N VAL A 64 8.31 13.72 -11.53
CA VAL A 64 9.20 12.66 -12.04
C VAL A 64 8.86 12.29 -13.48
N ASP A 65 9.84 11.74 -14.19
CA ASP A 65 9.68 11.27 -15.56
C ASP A 65 8.48 10.34 -15.74
N LYS A 66 7.85 10.42 -16.93
CA LYS A 66 6.69 9.59 -17.29
C LYS A 66 6.99 8.09 -17.17
N ARG A 67 8.22 7.66 -17.50
CA ARG A 67 8.65 6.25 -17.38
C ARG A 67 8.66 5.79 -15.93
N ILE A 68 9.24 6.60 -15.04
CA ILE A 68 9.34 6.32 -13.61
C ILE A 68 7.94 6.29 -12.99
N THR A 69 7.09 7.25 -13.35
CA THR A 69 5.69 7.31 -12.93
C THR A 69 4.92 6.05 -13.32
N SER A 70 5.08 5.57 -14.56
CA SER A 70 4.40 4.37 -15.05
C SER A 70 4.77 3.12 -14.24
N VAL A 71 6.07 2.94 -13.94
CA VAL A 71 6.54 1.83 -13.08
C VAL A 71 5.93 1.90 -11.69
N PHE A 72 5.93 3.08 -11.07
CA PHE A 72 5.35 3.25 -9.73
C PHE A 72 3.82 3.08 -9.70
N VAL A 73 3.10 3.50 -10.74
CA VAL A 73 1.65 3.29 -10.87
C VAL A 73 1.31 1.79 -10.88
N ILE A 74 2.11 0.97 -11.55
CA ILE A 74 1.90 -0.49 -11.63
C ILE A 74 2.39 -1.20 -10.35
N ALA A 75 3.48 -0.72 -9.73
CA ALA A 75 4.01 -1.32 -8.51
C ALA A 75 3.08 -1.13 -7.30
N ARG A 76 2.43 0.03 -7.16
CA ARG A 76 1.55 0.34 -6.02
C ARG A 76 0.47 -0.71 -5.73
N PRO A 77 -0.37 -1.15 -6.69
CA PRO A 77 -1.40 -2.14 -6.42
C PRO A 77 -0.81 -3.49 -5.99
N ILE A 78 0.35 -3.88 -6.52
CA ILE A 78 1.03 -5.12 -6.13
C ILE A 78 1.47 -5.06 -4.66
N LEU A 79 2.11 -3.95 -4.26
CA LEU A 79 2.52 -3.75 -2.87
C LEU A 79 1.32 -3.69 -1.92
N ALA A 80 0.26 -2.97 -2.30
CA ALA A 80 -0.94 -2.84 -1.48
C ALA A 80 -1.64 -4.20 -1.29
N PHE A 81 -1.71 -5.02 -2.34
CA PHE A 81 -2.24 -6.37 -2.27
C PHE A 81 -1.38 -7.27 -1.37
N LEU A 82 -0.05 -7.12 -1.43
CA LEU A 82 0.87 -7.86 -0.58
C LEU A 82 0.66 -7.54 0.92
N ILE A 83 0.31 -6.30 1.27
CA ILE A 83 -0.03 -5.91 2.65
C ILE A 83 -1.29 -6.64 3.15
N VAL A 84 -2.29 -6.85 2.29
CA VAL A 84 -3.52 -7.59 2.64
C VAL A 84 -3.23 -9.09 2.83
N LEU A 85 -2.35 -9.65 2.00
CA LEU A 85 -1.94 -11.06 2.10
C LEU A 85 -0.94 -11.33 3.23
N LEU A 86 -0.29 -10.29 3.75
CA LEU A 86 0.75 -10.39 4.76
C LEU A 86 0.34 -11.19 6.00
N PRO A 87 -0.80 -10.85 6.67
CA PRO A 87 -1.22 -11.55 7.88
C PRO A 87 -1.77 -12.96 7.64
N ASP A 88 -2.04 -13.34 6.39
CA ASP A 88 -2.72 -14.60 6.04
C ASP A 88 -1.79 -15.64 5.42
N VAL A 89 -0.88 -15.21 4.53
CA VAL A 89 -0.05 -16.11 3.70
C VAL A 89 1.45 -15.96 3.93
N ILE A 90 1.95 -14.72 4.08
CA ILE A 90 3.41 -14.44 4.03
C ILE A 90 4.06 -14.57 5.40
N ALA A 91 3.42 -14.04 6.43
CA ALA A 91 3.91 -14.12 7.79
C ALA A 91 2.70 -14.23 8.73
N PRO A 92 2.13 -15.44 8.87
CA PRO A 92 0.90 -15.64 9.62
C PRO A 92 1.10 -15.13 11.06
N VAL A 93 0.25 -14.19 11.45
CA VAL A 93 0.19 -13.69 12.83
C VAL A 93 -0.16 -14.83 13.78
N CYS A 94 0.28 -14.72 15.03
CA CYS A 94 -0.08 -15.68 16.08
C CYS A 94 -1.61 -15.87 16.12
N LYS A 95 -2.08 -17.12 15.99
CA LYS A 95 -3.50 -17.49 16.00
C LYS A 95 -4.16 -17.45 17.38
N MET A 96 -3.42 -17.04 18.41
CA MET A 96 -3.92 -16.99 19.78
C MET A 96 -4.83 -15.78 19.99
N HIS A 97 -6.09 -16.06 20.33
CA HIS A 97 -7.18 -15.08 20.41
C HIS A 97 -7.04 -14.05 21.55
N THR A 98 -6.11 -14.26 22.48
CA THR A 98 -5.85 -13.39 23.65
C THR A 98 -4.76 -12.35 23.42
N MET A 99 -4.07 -12.40 22.27
CA MET A 99 -2.94 -11.51 22.00
C MET A 99 -3.36 -10.29 21.18
N HIS A 100 -2.90 -9.10 21.60
CA HIS A 100 -3.20 -7.81 20.93
C HIS A 100 -2.84 -7.81 19.43
N CYS A 101 -1.83 -8.60 19.02
CA CYS A 101 -1.42 -8.72 17.62
C CYS A 101 -2.52 -9.35 16.73
N TYR A 102 -3.22 -10.38 17.23
CA TYR A 102 -4.31 -11.01 16.49
C TYR A 102 -5.56 -10.11 16.44
N VAL A 103 -5.91 -9.50 17.57
CA VAL A 103 -7.17 -8.75 17.73
C VAL A 103 -7.12 -7.40 17.02
N TYR A 104 -6.00 -6.68 17.06
CA TYR A 104 -5.91 -5.32 16.53
C TYR A 104 -5.07 -5.22 15.25
N THR A 105 -3.94 -5.93 15.17
CA THR A 105 -3.01 -5.77 14.04
C THR A 105 -3.55 -6.43 12.77
N ARG A 106 -4.13 -7.64 12.88
CA ARG A 106 -4.72 -8.35 11.73
C ARG A 106 -5.84 -7.55 11.03
N PRO A 107 -6.92 -7.10 11.71
CA PRO A 107 -7.97 -6.33 11.05
C PRO A 107 -7.46 -4.97 10.56
N LEU A 108 -6.53 -4.32 11.27
CA LEU A 108 -5.94 -3.06 10.83
C LEU A 108 -5.23 -3.22 9.48
N LEU A 109 -4.36 -4.24 9.33
CA LEU A 109 -3.65 -4.47 8.07
C LEU A 109 -4.60 -4.82 6.92
N VAL A 110 -5.62 -5.65 7.17
CA VAL A 110 -6.59 -6.05 6.14
C VAL A 110 -7.46 -4.87 5.71
N ILE A 111 -8.01 -4.11 6.66
CA ILE A 111 -8.87 -2.95 6.37
C ILE A 111 -8.04 -1.87 5.68
N ALA A 112 -6.89 -1.49 6.23
CA ALA A 112 -6.10 -0.42 5.66
C ALA A 112 -5.44 -0.82 4.33
N GLY A 113 -4.98 -2.07 4.22
CA GLY A 113 -4.46 -2.64 2.96
C GLY A 113 -5.52 -2.72 1.87
N SER A 114 -6.76 -3.10 2.20
CA SER A 114 -7.86 -3.14 1.22
C SER A 114 -8.24 -1.74 0.72
N ILE A 115 -8.27 -0.74 1.59
CA ILE A 115 -8.49 0.66 1.19
C ILE A 115 -7.34 1.14 0.30
N LEU A 116 -6.08 0.88 0.67
CA LEU A 116 -4.93 1.23 -0.16
C LEU A 116 -4.98 0.55 -1.53
N THR A 117 -5.41 -0.71 -1.58
CA THR A 117 -5.55 -1.47 -2.83
C THR A 117 -6.63 -0.83 -3.71
N ALA A 118 -7.78 -0.47 -3.14
CA ALA A 118 -8.84 0.22 -3.87
C ALA A 118 -8.38 1.57 -4.44
N LEU A 119 -7.66 2.37 -3.64
CA LEU A 119 -7.10 3.66 -4.09
C LEU A 119 -6.04 3.46 -5.19
N ALA A 120 -5.17 2.46 -5.05
CA ALA A 120 -4.15 2.14 -6.04
C ALA A 120 -4.76 1.69 -7.37
N LEU A 121 -5.80 0.85 -7.32
CA LEU A 121 -6.54 0.39 -8.50
C LEU A 121 -7.26 1.56 -9.18
N TYR A 122 -7.92 2.43 -8.43
CA TYR A 122 -8.55 3.63 -8.99
C TYR A 122 -7.51 4.52 -9.69
N GLY A 123 -6.35 4.73 -9.06
CA GLY A 123 -5.23 5.46 -9.64
C GLY A 123 -4.75 4.83 -10.96
N LEU A 124 -4.54 3.51 -10.97
CA LEU A 124 -4.14 2.76 -12.16
C LEU A 124 -5.16 2.88 -13.29
N VAL A 125 -6.45 2.71 -12.98
CA VAL A 125 -7.54 2.83 -13.96
C VAL A 125 -7.56 4.24 -14.54
N SER A 126 -7.54 5.28 -13.71
CA SER A 126 -7.52 6.67 -14.18
C SER A 126 -6.33 6.98 -15.09
N TYR A 127 -5.16 6.40 -14.80
CA TYR A 127 -3.96 6.53 -15.62
C TYR A 127 -4.13 5.84 -16.99
N ILE A 128 -4.61 4.60 -17.01
CA ILE A 128 -4.85 3.83 -18.25
C ILE A 128 -5.91 4.51 -19.13
N TRP A 129 -6.99 5.00 -18.53
CA TRP A 129 -8.07 5.69 -19.26
C TRP A 129 -7.54 6.96 -19.94
N LYS A 130 -6.73 7.74 -19.23
CA LYS A 130 -6.11 8.94 -19.78
C LYS A 130 -5.15 8.61 -20.93
N GLU A 131 -4.36 7.56 -20.80
CA GLU A 131 -3.45 7.10 -21.87
C GLU A 131 -4.23 6.67 -23.12
N ARG A 132 -5.37 5.98 -22.96
CA ARG A 132 -6.26 5.61 -24.07
C ARG A 132 -6.92 6.80 -24.76
N GLU A 133 -7.30 7.82 -23.99
CA GLU A 133 -7.91 9.03 -24.53
C GLU A 133 -6.93 9.83 -25.39
N ILE A 134 -5.67 9.94 -24.96
CA ILE A 134 -4.59 10.56 -25.74
C ILE A 134 -4.35 9.80 -27.06
N LYS A 135 -4.30 8.46 -27.02
CA LYS A 135 -4.13 7.66 -28.23
C LYS A 135 -5.29 7.82 -29.20
N ARG A 136 -6.54 7.82 -28.72
CA ARG A 136 -7.71 8.09 -29.57
C ARG A 136 -7.65 9.47 -30.23
N GLY A 137 -7.23 10.51 -29.50
CA GLY A 137 -7.07 11.84 -30.09
C GLY A 137 -6.08 11.86 -31.27
N GLN A 138 -4.95 11.16 -31.13
CA GLN A 138 -3.94 11.06 -32.18
C GLN A 138 -4.43 10.29 -33.43
N GLU A 139 -5.22 9.23 -33.26
CA GLU A 139 -5.81 8.51 -34.39
C GLU A 139 -6.80 9.38 -35.18
N HIS A 140 -7.54 10.25 -34.50
CA HIS A 140 -8.45 11.19 -35.16
C HIS A 140 -7.71 12.31 -35.91
N GLU A 141 -6.56 12.76 -35.40
CA GLU A 141 -5.71 13.76 -36.07
C GLU A 141 -4.99 13.18 -37.31
N ALA A 142 -4.66 11.89 -37.31
CA ALA A 142 -4.01 11.21 -38.43
C ALA A 142 -4.95 10.86 -39.61
N LEU A 143 -6.27 11.02 -39.43
CA LEU A 143 -7.29 10.75 -40.45
C LEU A 143 -7.78 12.02 -41.19
N LEU A 144 -7.28 13.19 -40.80
CA LEU A 144 -7.54 14.51 -41.42
C LEU A 144 -6.33 14.93 -42.27
#